data_AF-A0A1H8JFV0-F1
#
_entry.id   AF-A0A1H8JFV0-F1
#
_cell.length_a   1.000
_cell.length_b   1.000
_cell.length_c   1.000
_cell.angle_alpha   90.00
_cell.angle_beta   90.00
_cell.angle_gamma   90.00
#
_symmetry.space_group_name_H-M   'P 1'
#
loop_
_entity.id
_entity.type
_entity.pdbx_description
1 polymer ?
#
loop_
_entity_poly.entity_id
_entity_poly.type
_entity_poly.pdbx_seq_one_letter_code
_entity_poly.pdbx_strand_id
1 'polypeptide(L)'
;MFTLFLGLLLWSGLHFWKRVSPSSRAKLGDKGKGIVAAGLVLSIVLMVVGYRAAEGTVFWGRTPAMTGINNLLMVLAFYLYAASAAKTRVTKWVRNPQLTAVKVWAISHILVNGDTPSFLLFGGLFAWALAEVIVLNRVAPPAPYRDVPVKKEITAAVATVVAFSITAAIHIWLGVNPFG
;
A
#
# COMPACT_ATOMS: atom_id res chain seq x y z
N MET A 1 -18.19 8.09 -5.27
CA MET A 1 -17.41 8.70 -4.17
C MET A 1 -17.68 8.12 -2.79
N PHE A 2 -18.92 8.09 -2.31
CA PHE A 2 -19.23 7.58 -0.97
C PHE A 2 -18.70 6.15 -0.70
N THR A 3 -18.92 5.21 -1.63
CA THR A 3 -18.44 3.82 -1.51
C THR A 3 -16.91 3.73 -1.36
N LEU A 4 -16.17 4.54 -2.11
CA LEU A 4 -14.71 4.62 -2.04
C LEU A 4 -14.26 5.08 -0.65
N PHE A 5 -14.91 6.13 -0.14
CA PHE A 5 -14.65 6.65 1.20
C PHE A 5 -14.94 5.62 2.30
N LEU A 6 -16.05 4.87 2.20
CA LEU A 6 -16.35 3.79 3.14
C LEU A 6 -15.28 2.70 3.14
N GLY A 7 -14.78 2.32 1.95
CA GLY A 7 -13.68 1.36 1.83
C GLY A 7 -12.42 1.84 2.55
N LEU A 8 -12.06 3.11 2.40
CA LEU A 8 -10.91 3.74 3.09
C LEU A 8 -11.10 3.81 4.60
N LEU A 9 -12.30 4.17 5.07
CA LEU A 9 -12.61 4.21 6.50
C LEU A 9 -12.53 2.82 7.13
N LEU A 10 -13.11 1.80 6.46
CA LEU A 10 -13.08 0.43 6.95
C LEU A 10 -11.63 -0.10 6.99
N TRP A 11 -10.86 0.14 5.94
CA TRP A 11 -9.43 -0.19 5.88
C TRP A 11 -8.68 0.40 7.07
N SER A 12 -8.81 1.72 7.25
CA SER A 12 -8.09 2.45 8.28
C SER A 12 -8.51 2.00 9.68
N GLY A 13 -9.81 1.87 9.92
CA GLY A 13 -10.35 1.43 11.21
C GLY A 13 -9.85 0.04 11.62
N LEU A 14 -9.83 -0.92 10.69
CA LEU A 14 -9.36 -2.29 10.97
C LEU A 14 -7.86 -2.34 11.28
N HIS A 15 -7.06 -1.53 10.58
CA HIS A 15 -5.62 -1.43 10.84
C HIS A 15 -5.30 -0.81 12.21
N PHE A 16 -6.01 0.27 12.55
CA PHE A 16 -5.85 0.97 13.83
C PHE A 16 -6.49 0.23 15.01
N TRP A 17 -7.45 -0.67 14.79
CA TRP A 17 -8.24 -1.29 15.87
C TRP A 17 -7.40 -1.86 17.01
N LYS A 18 -6.35 -2.65 16.71
CA LYS A 18 -5.47 -3.22 17.73
C LYS A 18 -4.72 -2.14 18.54
N ARG A 19 -4.46 -0.98 17.95
CA ARG A 19 -3.67 0.10 18.55
C ARG A 19 -4.54 1.06 19.36
N VAL A 20 -5.74 1.35 18.85
CA VAL A 20 -6.71 2.25 19.51
C VAL A 20 -7.49 1.53 20.61
N SER A 21 -7.85 0.26 20.41
CA SER A 21 -8.61 -0.52 21.38
C SER A 21 -8.03 -1.94 21.55
N PRO A 22 -6.81 -2.06 22.12
CA PRO A 22 -6.13 -3.34 22.28
C PRO A 22 -6.92 -4.35 23.11
N SER A 23 -7.61 -3.90 24.17
CA SER A 23 -8.43 -4.76 25.02
C SER A 23 -9.64 -5.34 24.28
N SER A 24 -10.36 -4.51 23.52
CA SER A 24 -11.45 -4.97 22.65
C SER A 24 -10.95 -5.99 21.63
N ARG A 25 -9.83 -5.70 20.96
CA ARG A 25 -9.23 -6.62 20.00
C ARG A 25 -8.79 -7.93 20.67
N ALA A 26 -8.22 -7.87 21.87
CA ALA A 26 -7.75 -9.04 22.60
C ALA A 26 -8.89 -9.98 23.02
N LYS A 27 -10.04 -9.43 23.44
CA LYS A 27 -11.24 -10.21 23.83
C LYS A 27 -11.73 -11.16 22.74
N LEU A 28 -11.49 -10.82 21.47
CA LEU A 28 -11.91 -11.65 20.34
C LEU A 28 -10.90 -12.72 19.93
N GLY A 29 -9.72 -12.76 20.55
CA GLY A 29 -8.68 -13.76 20.27
C GLY A 29 -8.43 -13.95 18.77
N ASP A 30 -8.52 -15.21 18.33
CA ASP A 30 -8.34 -15.59 16.92
C ASP A 30 -9.51 -15.17 16.01
N LYS A 31 -10.75 -15.09 16.53
CA LYS A 31 -11.90 -14.60 15.74
C LYS A 31 -11.66 -13.19 15.22
N GLY A 32 -10.99 -12.35 16.00
CA GLY A 32 -10.61 -11.01 15.57
C GLY A 32 -9.63 -11.00 14.39
N LYS A 33 -8.89 -12.08 14.10
CA LYS A 33 -8.03 -12.19 12.90
C LYS A 33 -8.92 -12.35 11.66
N GLY A 34 -9.92 -13.23 11.75
CA GLY A 34 -10.90 -13.45 10.69
C GLY A 34 -11.71 -12.20 10.37
N ILE A 35 -12.17 -11.46 11.40
CA ILE A 35 -12.87 -10.17 11.22
C ILE A 35 -12.01 -9.17 10.48
N VAL A 36 -10.74 -9.01 10.88
CA VAL A 36 -9.82 -8.09 10.19
C VAL A 36 -9.58 -8.56 8.76
N ALA A 37 -9.31 -9.84 8.52
CA ALA A 37 -9.06 -10.35 7.17
C ALA A 37 -10.26 -10.13 6.24
N ALA A 38 -11.46 -10.56 6.65
CA ALA A 38 -12.67 -10.39 5.86
C ALA A 38 -13.01 -8.90 5.65
N GLY A 39 -12.86 -8.08 6.69
CA GLY A 39 -13.09 -6.64 6.60
C GLY A 39 -12.09 -5.94 5.67
N LEU A 40 -10.82 -6.34 5.64
CA LEU A 40 -9.84 -5.79 4.71
C LEU A 40 -10.13 -6.19 3.25
N VAL A 41 -10.56 -7.44 3.02
CA VAL A 41 -11.04 -7.87 1.70
C VAL A 41 -12.24 -7.02 1.27
N LEU A 42 -13.24 -6.86 2.14
CA LEU A 42 -14.39 -5.99 1.87
C LEU A 42 -13.96 -4.54 1.59
N SER A 43 -12.99 -4.03 2.35
CA SER A 43 -12.45 -2.67 2.14
C SER A 43 -11.87 -2.51 0.73
N ILE A 44 -11.09 -3.49 0.26
CA ILE A 44 -10.52 -3.49 -1.10
C ILE A 44 -11.64 -3.53 -2.14
N VAL A 45 -12.65 -4.40 -1.96
CA VAL A 45 -13.80 -4.48 -2.90
C VAL A 45 -14.53 -3.13 -2.97
N LEU A 46 -14.82 -2.51 -1.83
CA LEU A 46 -15.46 -1.19 -1.77
C LEU A 46 -14.61 -0.11 -2.46
N MET A 47 -13.29 -0.14 -2.26
CA MET A 47 -12.38 0.79 -2.95
C MET A 47 -12.35 0.57 -4.46
N VAL A 48 -12.25 -0.67 -4.94
CA VAL A 48 -12.21 -0.98 -6.38
C VAL A 48 -13.53 -0.61 -7.06
N VAL A 49 -14.67 -1.04 -6.51
CA VAL A 49 -15.99 -0.72 -7.06
C VAL A 49 -16.26 0.78 -6.96
N GLY A 50 -15.97 1.38 -5.80
CA GLY A 50 -16.18 2.80 -5.55
C GLY A 50 -15.33 3.72 -6.41
N TYR A 51 -14.11 3.30 -6.77
CA TYR A 51 -13.21 4.01 -7.67
C TYR A 51 -13.67 3.89 -9.12
N ARG A 52 -14.08 2.70 -9.58
CA ARG A 52 -14.56 2.49 -10.96
C ARG A 52 -15.86 3.23 -11.27
N ALA A 53 -16.75 3.35 -10.29
CA ALA A 53 -18.03 4.07 -10.42
C ALA A 53 -17.90 5.56 -10.08
N ALA A 54 -16.70 6.04 -9.78
CA ALA A 54 -16.47 7.41 -9.40
C ALA A 54 -16.40 8.34 -10.61
N GLU A 55 -17.08 9.47 -10.49
CA GLU A 55 -16.84 10.62 -11.33
C GLU A 55 -16.24 11.75 -10.48
N GLY A 56 -15.45 12.60 -11.11
CA GLY A 56 -14.85 13.74 -10.45
C GLY A 56 -14.02 14.59 -11.40
N THR A 57 -13.63 15.76 -10.93
CA THR A 57 -12.80 16.69 -11.67
C THR A 57 -11.44 16.08 -11.98
N VAL A 58 -11.00 16.24 -13.23
CA VAL A 58 -9.66 15.91 -13.70
C VAL A 58 -8.83 17.18 -13.73
N PHE A 59 -7.69 17.17 -13.05
CA PHE A 59 -6.72 18.26 -12.97
C PHE A 59 -5.55 18.04 -13.93
N TRP A 60 -5.09 16.79 -14.07
CA TRP A 60 -4.11 16.39 -15.08
C TRP A 60 -4.25 14.91 -15.44
N GLY A 61 -3.67 14.54 -16.59
CA GLY A 61 -3.55 13.16 -17.04
C GLY A 61 -2.09 12.72 -17.15
N ARG A 62 -1.89 11.43 -17.43
CA ARG A 62 -0.54 10.87 -17.64
C ARG A 62 0.11 11.40 -18.93
N THR A 63 1.43 11.52 -18.89
CA THR A 63 2.31 11.73 -20.05
C THR A 63 3.35 10.61 -20.10
N PRO A 64 4.00 10.34 -21.24
CA PRO A 64 5.04 9.30 -21.31
C PRO A 64 6.16 9.48 -20.27
N ALA A 65 6.57 10.72 -20.01
CA ALA A 65 7.55 11.03 -18.98
C ALA A 65 7.05 10.69 -17.56
N MET A 66 5.80 11.06 -17.24
CA MET A 66 5.18 10.70 -15.96
C MET A 66 4.98 9.19 -15.81
N THR A 67 4.61 8.48 -16.89
CA THR A 67 4.50 7.02 -16.90
C THR A 67 5.85 6.38 -16.58
N GLY A 68 6.93 6.83 -17.22
CA GLY A 68 8.29 6.34 -16.95
C GLY A 68 8.72 6.54 -15.50
N ILE A 69 8.51 7.74 -14.95
CA ILE A 69 8.79 8.04 -13.53
C ILE A 69 7.95 7.14 -12.62
N ASN A 70 6.65 7.04 -12.90
CA ASN A 70 5.74 6.17 -12.15
C ASN A 70 6.22 4.71 -12.16
N ASN A 71 6.64 4.17 -13.30
CA ASN A 71 7.11 2.79 -13.38
C ASN A 71 8.37 2.55 -12.53
N LEU A 72 9.33 3.50 -12.53
CA LEU A 72 10.51 3.42 -11.66
C LEU A 72 10.13 3.44 -10.18
N LEU A 73 9.24 4.35 -9.77
CA LEU A 73 8.74 4.42 -8.41
C LEU A 73 7.95 3.17 -8.01
N MET A 74 7.22 2.56 -8.94
CA MET A 74 6.49 1.33 -8.71
C MET A 74 7.44 0.14 -8.49
N VAL A 75 8.50 0.00 -9.29
CA VAL A 75 9.55 -1.01 -9.02
C VAL A 75 10.16 -0.80 -7.64
N LEU A 76 10.47 0.44 -7.25
CA LEU A 76 10.94 0.77 -5.91
C LEU A 76 9.92 0.39 -4.82
N ALA A 77 8.63 0.67 -5.03
CA ALA A 77 7.57 0.32 -4.09
C ALA A 77 7.46 -1.20 -3.91
N PHE A 78 7.45 -1.98 -4.99
CA PHE A 78 7.44 -3.44 -4.91
C PHE A 78 8.70 -3.99 -4.23
N TYR A 79 9.87 -3.40 -4.50
CA TYR A 79 11.11 -3.76 -3.80
C TYR A 79 11.02 -3.51 -2.30
N LEU A 80 10.57 -2.33 -1.88
CA LEU A 80 10.39 -2.01 -0.46
C LEU A 80 9.37 -2.93 0.21
N TYR A 81 8.31 -3.31 -0.50
CA TYR A 81 7.32 -4.27 -0.01
C TYR A 81 7.93 -5.66 0.16
N ALA A 82 8.62 -6.19 -0.86
CA ALA A 82 9.32 -7.48 -0.80
C ALA A 82 10.41 -7.50 0.29
N ALA A 83 11.19 -6.42 0.39
CA ALA A 83 12.20 -6.19 1.41
C ALA A 83 11.61 -6.23 2.83
N SER A 84 10.37 -5.75 3.01
CA SER A 84 9.69 -5.79 4.31
C SER A 84 9.45 -7.21 4.82
N ALA A 85 9.21 -8.17 3.92
CA ALA A 85 9.01 -9.57 4.23
C ALA A 85 10.36 -10.32 4.32
N ALA A 86 11.24 -10.12 3.34
CA ALA A 86 12.54 -10.79 3.28
C ALA A 86 13.54 -10.29 4.34
N LYS A 87 13.35 -9.07 4.87
CA LYS A 87 14.26 -8.36 5.79
C LYS A 87 15.64 -8.14 5.17
N THR A 88 15.68 -7.43 4.04
CA THR A 88 16.92 -7.07 3.31
C THR A 88 17.68 -5.90 3.93
N ARG A 89 18.85 -5.55 3.41
CA ARG A 89 19.72 -4.47 3.93
C ARG A 89 19.01 -3.11 3.98
N VAL A 90 18.08 -2.84 3.07
CA VAL A 90 17.31 -1.59 3.06
C VAL A 90 16.55 -1.37 4.37
N THR A 91 16.19 -2.43 5.09
CA THR A 91 15.49 -2.33 6.38
C THR A 91 16.38 -1.81 7.51
N LYS A 92 17.69 -1.64 7.28
CA LYS A 92 18.60 -0.89 8.16
C LYS A 92 18.27 0.61 8.17
N TRP A 93 17.92 1.14 7.00
CA TRP A 93 17.70 2.58 6.79
C TRP A 93 16.21 2.93 6.82
N VAL A 94 15.37 2.00 6.33
CA VAL A 94 13.92 2.17 6.28
C VAL A 94 13.29 1.33 7.37
N ARG A 95 12.88 1.98 8.46
CA ARG A 95 12.25 1.33 9.63
C ARG A 95 10.93 0.64 9.30
N ASN A 96 10.09 1.27 8.47
CA ASN A 96 8.77 0.77 8.09
C ASN A 96 8.72 0.54 6.56
N PRO A 97 9.43 -0.47 6.03
CA PRO A 97 9.60 -0.66 4.59
C PRO A 97 8.27 -0.91 3.88
N GLN A 98 7.35 -1.67 4.48
CA GLN A 98 6.03 -1.92 3.91
C GLN A 98 5.18 -0.64 3.79
N LEU A 99 5.11 0.17 4.85
CA LEU A 99 4.37 1.44 4.81
C LEU A 99 5.07 2.48 3.92
N THR A 100 6.40 2.39 3.80
CA THR A 100 7.15 3.21 2.85
C THR A 100 6.84 2.82 1.41
N ALA A 101 6.70 1.53 1.12
CA ALA A 101 6.20 1.06 -0.17
C ALA A 101 4.82 1.62 -0.50
N VAL A 102 3.87 1.58 0.46
CA VAL A 102 2.52 2.15 0.26
C VAL A 102 2.59 3.65 -0.03
N LYS A 103 3.44 4.40 0.67
CA LYS A 103 3.61 5.84 0.42
C LYS A 103 4.16 6.13 -0.98
N VAL A 104 5.21 5.42 -1.39
CA VAL A 104 5.78 5.56 -2.74
C VAL A 104 4.74 5.18 -3.79
N TRP A 105 4.04 4.05 -3.60
CA TRP A 105 2.97 3.59 -4.45
C TRP A 105 1.85 4.63 -4.62
N ALA A 106 1.39 5.23 -3.52
CA ALA A 106 0.33 6.24 -3.55
C ALA A 106 0.76 7.51 -4.31
N ILE A 107 1.97 8.00 -4.06
CA ILE A 107 2.52 9.16 -4.80
C ILE A 107 2.61 8.84 -6.29
N SER A 108 3.07 7.63 -6.63
CA SER A 108 3.20 7.19 -8.03
C SER A 108 1.84 7.19 -8.72
N HIS A 109 0.80 6.67 -8.08
CA HIS A 109 -0.54 6.64 -8.65
C HIS A 109 -1.15 8.02 -8.80
N ILE A 110 -0.95 8.92 -7.84
CA ILE A 110 -1.39 10.33 -7.97
C ILE A 110 -0.69 11.00 -9.14
N LEU A 111 0.61 10.77 -9.33
CA LEU A 111 1.41 11.39 -10.40
C LEU A 111 0.78 11.16 -11.78
N VAL A 112 0.25 9.98 -12.06
CA VAL A 112 -0.33 9.63 -13.38
C VAL A 112 -1.85 9.66 -13.42
N ASN A 113 -2.54 9.79 -12.27
CA ASN A 113 -3.99 9.90 -12.17
C ASN A 113 -4.37 11.17 -11.37
N GLY A 114 -4.39 12.30 -12.07
CA GLY A 114 -4.66 13.62 -11.49
C GLY A 114 -6.14 13.93 -11.36
N ASP A 115 -6.92 13.08 -10.69
CA ASP A 115 -8.37 13.27 -10.54
C ASP A 115 -8.85 13.14 -9.08
N THR A 116 -10.03 13.67 -8.79
CA THR A 116 -10.62 13.65 -7.44
C THR A 116 -10.73 12.23 -6.84
N PRO A 117 -11.19 11.20 -7.58
CA PRO A 117 -11.21 9.81 -7.09
C PRO A 117 -9.83 9.29 -6.67
N SER A 118 -8.80 9.61 -7.45
CA SER A 118 -7.41 9.23 -7.17
C SER A 118 -6.85 9.93 -5.95
N PHE A 119 -7.13 11.22 -5.78
CA PHE A 119 -6.74 11.93 -4.55
C PHE A 119 -7.41 11.33 -3.32
N LEU A 120 -8.68 10.95 -3.41
CA LEU A 120 -9.38 10.30 -2.31
C LEU A 120 -8.76 8.94 -1.99
N LEU A 121 -8.59 8.06 -2.96
CA LEU A 121 -8.06 6.71 -2.76
C LEU A 121 -6.59 6.73 -2.33
N PHE A 122 -5.72 7.22 -3.22
CA PHE A 122 -4.28 7.14 -3.02
C PHE A 122 -3.81 8.16 -1.97
N GLY A 123 -4.39 9.36 -1.95
CA GLY A 123 -4.10 10.35 -0.91
C GLY A 123 -4.61 9.90 0.46
N GLY A 124 -5.78 9.27 0.53
CA GLY A 124 -6.29 8.64 1.76
C GLY A 124 -5.39 7.54 2.29
N LEU A 125 -4.94 6.61 1.43
CA LEU A 125 -3.99 5.55 1.81
C LEU A 125 -2.61 6.11 2.17
N PHE A 126 -2.16 7.19 1.53
CA PHE A 126 -0.93 7.88 1.89
C PHE A 126 -1.02 8.49 3.30
N ALA A 127 -2.10 9.21 3.60
CA ALA A 127 -2.35 9.78 4.92
C ALA A 127 -2.46 8.70 5.99
N TRP A 128 -3.16 7.59 5.69
CA TRP A 128 -3.23 6.42 6.56
C TRP A 128 -1.85 5.82 6.83
N ALA A 129 -1.02 5.62 5.80
CA ALA A 129 0.31 5.06 5.95
C ALA A 129 1.23 5.96 6.78
N LEU A 130 1.13 7.29 6.66
CA LEU A 130 1.81 8.23 7.53
C LEU A 130 1.38 8.09 8.99
N ALA A 131 0.08 8.04 9.24
CA ALA A 131 -0.47 7.88 10.58
C ALA A 131 -0.05 6.54 11.23
N GLU A 132 -0.07 5.43 10.49
CA GLU A 132 0.43 4.14 10.98
C GLU A 132 1.93 4.21 11.33
N VAL A 133 2.77 4.84 10.50
CA VAL A 133 4.19 5.03 10.82
C VAL A 133 4.37 5.80 12.14
N ILE A 134 3.61 6.87 12.35
CA ILE A 134 3.67 7.67 13.58
C ILE A 134 3.28 6.82 14.79
N VAL A 135 2.16 6.09 14.70
CA VAL A 135 1.66 5.23 15.78
C VAL A 135 2.67 4.12 16.10
N LEU A 136 3.15 3.39 15.09
CA LEU A 136 4.10 2.29 15.26
C LEU A 136 5.43 2.78 15.85
N ASN A 137 5.89 3.96 15.44
CA ASN A 137 7.15 4.49 15.92
C ASN A 137 7.12 4.86 17.41
N ARG A 138 5.95 5.19 17.95
CA ARG A 138 5.73 5.53 19.37
C ARG A 138 5.65 4.30 20.28
N VAL A 139 5.20 3.16 19.78
CA VAL A 139 4.90 1.98 20.62
C VAL A 139 5.96 0.88 20.58
N ALA A 140 6.83 0.85 19.58
CA ALA A 140 7.85 -0.18 19.43
C ALA A 140 9.17 0.41 18.97
N PRO A 141 10.30 0.22 19.68
CA PRO A 141 11.60 0.71 19.22
C PRO A 141 12.02 0.06 17.89
N PRO A 142 12.92 0.70 17.12
CA PRO A 142 13.52 0.05 15.94
C PRO A 142 14.15 -1.29 16.31
N ALA A 143 13.95 -2.31 15.47
CA ALA A 143 14.64 -3.57 15.65
C ALA A 143 16.16 -3.38 15.44
N PRO A 144 17.01 -4.06 16.22
CA PRO A 144 18.46 -3.97 16.03
C PRO A 144 18.85 -4.53 14.65
N TYR A 145 19.85 -3.90 14.04
CA TYR A 145 20.40 -4.37 12.77
C TYR A 145 21.05 -5.74 12.94
N ARG A 146 20.89 -6.59 11.93
CA ARG A 146 21.59 -7.87 11.80
C ARG A 146 22.13 -7.96 10.38
N ASP A 147 23.29 -8.59 10.23
CA ASP A 147 23.86 -8.82 8.91
C ASP A 147 22.87 -9.61 8.05
N VAL A 148 22.70 -9.13 6.82
CA VAL A 148 21.73 -9.67 5.87
C VAL A 148 22.47 -10.53 4.85
N PRO A 149 22.20 -11.85 4.81
CA PRO A 149 22.74 -12.74 3.79
C PRO A 149 22.32 -12.30 2.38
N VAL A 150 23.22 -12.44 1.41
CA VAL A 150 22.97 -12.10 0.00
C VAL A 150 21.73 -12.81 -0.56
N LYS A 151 21.45 -14.05 -0.12
CA LYS A 151 20.25 -14.80 -0.51
C LYS A 151 18.96 -14.01 -0.29
N LYS A 152 18.86 -13.20 0.76
CA LYS A 152 17.66 -12.38 1.03
C LYS A 152 17.49 -11.24 0.02
N GLU A 153 18.59 -10.65 -0.46
CA GLU A 153 18.54 -9.64 -1.52
C GLU A 153 18.03 -10.26 -2.82
N ILE A 154 18.53 -11.45 -3.17
CA ILE A 154 18.05 -12.20 -4.34
C ILE A 154 16.57 -12.53 -4.19
N THR A 155 16.13 -13.03 -3.03
CA THR A 155 14.71 -13.30 -2.77
C THR A 155 13.84 -12.05 -2.94
N ALA A 156 14.27 -10.89 -2.41
CA ALA A 156 13.51 -9.66 -2.57
C ALA A 156 13.48 -9.19 -4.03
N ALA A 157 14.59 -9.28 -4.76
CA ALA A 157 14.65 -8.93 -6.18
C ALA A 157 13.71 -9.81 -7.02
N VAL A 158 13.76 -11.13 -6.84
CA VAL A 158 12.85 -12.07 -7.52
C VAL A 158 11.40 -11.78 -7.16
N ALA A 159 11.09 -11.62 -5.86
CA ALA A 159 9.73 -11.31 -5.42
C ALA A 159 9.23 -9.97 -5.99
N THR A 160 10.12 -8.98 -6.14
CA THR A 160 9.81 -7.68 -6.77
C THR A 160 9.38 -7.88 -8.21
N VAL A 161 10.20 -8.55 -9.01
CA VAL A 161 9.92 -8.80 -10.43
C VAL A 161 8.61 -9.57 -10.59
N VAL A 162 8.44 -10.66 -9.84
CA VAL A 162 7.23 -11.50 -9.92
C VAL A 162 5.98 -10.70 -9.51
N ALA A 163 6.00 -10.01 -8.37
CA ALA A 163 4.84 -9.27 -7.88
C ALA A 163 4.48 -8.07 -8.79
N PHE A 164 5.50 -7.36 -9.28
CA PHE A 164 5.32 -6.26 -10.24
C PHE A 164 4.72 -6.77 -11.54
N SER A 165 5.27 -7.83 -12.14
CA SER A 165 4.76 -8.41 -13.39
C SER A 165 3.34 -8.92 -13.27
N ILE A 166 3.01 -9.64 -12.19
CA ILE A 166 1.64 -10.12 -11.94
C ILE A 166 0.67 -8.93 -11.80
N THR A 167 1.06 -7.92 -11.03
CA THR A 167 0.20 -6.76 -10.81
C THR A 167 0.02 -5.96 -12.10
N ALA A 168 1.07 -5.77 -12.89
CA ALA A 168 0.99 -5.13 -14.20
C ALA A 168 0.07 -5.91 -15.16
N ALA A 169 0.16 -7.24 -15.17
CA ALA A 169 -0.73 -8.09 -15.96
C ALA A 169 -2.20 -7.95 -15.53
N ILE A 170 -2.47 -7.91 -14.22
CA ILE A 170 -3.82 -7.66 -13.69
C ILE A 170 -4.34 -6.29 -14.14
N HIS A 171 -3.50 -5.26 -14.12
CA HIS A 171 -3.88 -3.92 -14.59
C HIS A 171 -4.24 -3.91 -16.08
N ILE A 172 -3.43 -4.57 -16.92
CA ILE A 172 -3.72 -4.74 -18.34
C ILE A 172 -5.04 -5.49 -18.55
N TRP A 173 -5.25 -6.59 -17.82
CA TRP A 173 -6.49 -7.38 -17.88
C TRP A 173 -7.73 -6.59 -17.46
N LEU A 174 -7.58 -5.68 -16.48
CA LEU A 174 -8.64 -4.76 -16.05
C LEU A 174 -8.85 -3.56 -16.99
N GLY A 175 -8.09 -3.46 -18.10
CA GLY A 175 -8.19 -2.39 -19.09
C GLY A 175 -7.42 -1.12 -18.75
N VAL A 176 -6.58 -1.14 -17.70
CA VAL A 176 -5.80 0.01 -17.23
C VAL A 176 -4.31 -0.23 -17.45
N ASN A 177 -3.83 -0.15 -18.70
CA ASN A 177 -2.43 -0.45 -19.03
C ASN A 177 -1.46 0.50 -18.30
N PRO A 178 -0.53 0.00 -17.45
CA PRO A 178 0.39 0.81 -16.66
C PRO A 178 1.63 1.30 -17.43
N PHE A 179 1.77 0.92 -18.71
CA PHE A 179 2.87 1.28 -19.61
C PHE A 179 2.37 2.19 -20.75
N GLY A 180 3.28 2.94 -21.37
CA GLY A 180 3.00 3.91 -22.43
C GLY A 180 3.45 5.32 -22.09
#